data_AF-A0ABC8EL75-F1
#
_entry.id   AF-A0ABC8EL75-F1
#
_cell.length_a   1.000
_cell.length_b   1.000
_cell.length_c   1.000
_cell.angle_alpha   90.00
_cell.angle_beta   90.00
_cell.angle_gamma   90.00
#
_symmetry.space_group_name_H-M   'P 1'
#
loop_
_entity.id
_entity.type
_entity.pdbx_description
1 polymer ?
#
loop_
_entity_poly.entity_id
_entity_poly.type
_entity_poly.pdbx_seq_one_letter_code
_entity_poly.pdbx_strand_id
1 'polypeptide(L)' 'MNQIPAQAKQRGISQEQVVTDVMMGKSRVKEMMAPVDVANIFMFGYSHHARYLIGGDLLFDGGAVLT' A
#
# COMPACT_ATOMS: atom_id res chain seq x y z
N MET A 1 -14.65 3.66 -9.27
CA MET A 1 -14.43 4.66 -8.20
C MET A 1 -15.24 4.41 -6.92
N ASN A 2 -15.96 3.28 -6.77
CA ASN A 2 -16.87 3.09 -5.61
C ASN A 2 -16.55 1.84 -4.77
N GLN A 3 -15.30 1.35 -4.82
CA GLN A 3 -14.93 0.08 -4.19
C GLN A 3 -15.14 0.07 -2.67
N ILE A 4 -14.71 1.12 -1.96
CA ILE A 4 -14.83 1.20 -0.50
C ILE A 4 -16.31 1.30 -0.06
N PRO A 5 -17.13 2.25 -0.58
CA PRO A 5 -18.56 2.30 -0.24
C PRO A 5 -19.32 1.01 -0.56
N ALA A 6 -19.00 0.37 -1.69
CA ALA A 6 -19.66 -0.88 -2.10
C ALA A 6 -19.36 -2.03 -1.13
N GLN A 7 -18.09 -2.18 -0.73
CA GLN A 7 -17.69 -3.21 0.24
C GLN A 7 -18.23 -2.95 1.64
N ALA A 8 -18.27 -1.67 2.07
CA ALA A 8 -18.85 -1.28 3.35
C ALA A 8 -20.31 -1.73 3.44
N LYS A 9 -21.10 -1.41 2.40
CA LYS A 9 -22.52 -1.82 2.32
C LYS A 9 -22.68 -3.35 2.27
N GLN A 10 -21.85 -4.05 1.49
CA GLN A 10 -21.93 -5.51 1.37
C GLN A 10 -21.60 -6.24 2.68
N ARG A 11 -20.67 -5.70 3.46
CA ARG A 11 -20.16 -6.32 4.69
C ARG A 11 -20.81 -5.78 5.97
N GLY A 12 -21.58 -4.70 5.90
CA GLY A 12 -22.21 -4.08 7.05
C GLY A 12 -21.23 -3.39 8.01
N ILE A 13 -20.12 -2.87 7.49
CA ILE A 13 -19.05 -2.20 8.27
C ILE A 13 -18.82 -0.77 7.76
N SER A 14 -18.08 0.04 8.52
CA SER A 14 -17.72 1.40 8.10
C SER A 14 -16.73 1.40 6.94
N GLN A 15 -16.63 2.53 6.22
CA GLN A 15 -15.64 2.68 5.14
C GLN A 15 -14.20 2.64 5.67
N GLU A 16 -13.98 3.18 6.87
CA GLU A 16 -12.69 3.12 7.57
C GLU A 16 -12.32 1.68 7.90
N GLN A 17 -13.26 0.87 8.40
CA GLN A 17 -13.04 -0.55 8.66
C GLN A 17 -12.76 -1.34 7.38
N VAL A 18 -13.36 -0.97 6.24
CA VAL A 18 -12.96 -1.54 4.94
C VAL A 18 -11.49 -1.26 4.65
N VAL A 19 -11.01 -0.04 4.92
CA VAL A 19 -9.60 0.29 4.68
C VAL A 19 -8.69 -0.47 5.64
N THR A 20 -8.92 -0.40 6.95
CA THR A 20 -8.00 -0.95 7.96
C THR A 20 -8.05 -2.47 8.06
N ASP A 21 -9.25 -3.04 8.03
CA ASP A 21 -9.49 -4.44 8.42
C ASP A 21 -9.64 -5.35 7.19
N VAL A 22 -10.11 -4.81 6.06
CA VAL A 22 -10.28 -5.57 4.82
C VAL A 22 -9.11 -5.34 3.86
N MET A 23 -8.86 -4.10 3.44
CA MET A 23 -7.82 -3.78 2.46
C MET A 23 -6.42 -3.96 3.07
N MET A 24 -6.18 -3.33 4.22
CA MET A 24 -4.90 -3.40 4.94
C MET A 24 -4.87 -4.54 5.97
N GLY A 25 -5.80 -5.49 5.93
CA GLY A 25 -5.99 -6.49 6.98
C GLY A 25 -4.71 -7.25 7.37
N LYS A 26 -3.89 -7.62 6.39
CA LYS A 26 -2.60 -8.30 6.60
C LYS A 26 -1.41 -7.37 6.82
N SER A 27 -1.52 -6.10 6.40
CA SER A 27 -0.47 -5.11 6.57
C SER A 27 -0.33 -4.70 8.04
N ARG A 28 0.90 -4.45 8.48
CA ARG A 28 1.15 -3.87 9.80
C ARG A 28 0.76 -2.39 9.84
N VAL A 29 1.06 -1.68 8.75
CA VAL A 29 0.61 -0.30 8.53
C VAL A 29 -0.84 -0.34 8.04
N LYS A 30 -1.71 0.45 8.68
CA LYS A 30 -3.16 0.52 8.36
C LYS A 30 -3.54 1.77 7.56
N GLU A 31 -2.55 2.54 7.14
CA GLU A 31 -2.72 3.71 6.29
C GLU A 31 -2.40 3.37 4.84
N MET A 32 -3.22 3.86 3.93
CA MET A 32 -3.02 3.68 2.49
C MET A 32 -1.89 4.59 2.00
N MET A 33 -0.95 4.02 1.24
CA MET A 33 0.07 4.82 0.54
C MET A 33 -0.59 5.79 -0.45
N ALA A 34 -0.23 7.07 -0.39
CA ALA A 34 -0.73 8.05 -1.34
C ALA A 34 -0.01 7.90 -2.70
N PRO A 35 -0.64 8.29 -3.82
CA PRO A 35 0.01 8.23 -5.14
C PRO A 35 1.34 8.98 -5.22
N VAL A 36 1.50 10.07 -4.46
CA VAL A 36 2.74 10.84 -4.39
C VAL A 36 3.88 10.04 -3.72
N ASP A 37 3.57 9.22 -2.70
CA ASP A 37 4.56 8.39 -2.04
C ASP A 37 5.08 7.30 -2.99
N VAL A 38 4.18 6.72 -3.80
CA VAL A 38 4.54 5.79 -4.88
C VAL A 38 5.49 6.47 -5.87
N ALA A 39 5.14 7.68 -6.33
CA ALA A 39 5.98 8.42 -7.26
C ALA A 39 7.38 8.71 -6.69
N ASN A 40 7.47 9.05 -5.40
CA ASN A 40 8.74 9.27 -4.73
C ASN A 40 9.62 8.01 -4.72
N ILE A 41 9.04 6.82 -4.52
CA ILE A 41 9.76 5.54 -4.58
C ILE A 41 10.34 5.30 -6.00
N PHE A 42 9.56 5.57 -7.05
CA PHE A 42 10.07 5.49 -8.42
C PHE A 42 11.23 6.46 -8.67
N MET A 43 11.08 7.72 -8.22
CA MET A 43 12.14 8.71 -8.35
C MET A 43 13.41 8.28 -7.61
N PHE A 44 13.28 7.66 -6.44
CA PHE A 44 14.41 7.08 -5.71
C PHE A 44 15.09 5.96 -6.52
N GLY A 45 14.31 5.05 -7.11
CA GLY A 45 14.81 3.96 -7.96
C GLY A 45 15.53 4.44 -9.23
N TYR A 46 15.16 5.61 -9.78
CA TYR A 46 15.86 6.22 -10.92
C TYR A 46 17.03 7.13 -10.53
N SER A 47 17.19 7.43 -9.24
CA SER A 47 18.24 8.33 -8.77
C SER A 47 19.60 7.64 -8.68
N HIS A 48 20.66 8.44 -8.50
CA HIS A 48 22.01 7.93 -8.25
C HIS A 48 22.13 7.05 -6.98
N HIS A 49 21.15 7.13 -6.07
CA HIS A 49 21.11 6.29 -4.87
C HIS A 49 20.85 4.81 -5.18
N ALA A 50 20.25 4.51 -6.34
CA ALA A 50 19.93 3.14 -6.76
C ALA A 50 21.06 2.45 -7.55
N ARG A 51 22.28 3.02 -7.61
CA ARG A 51 23.40 2.53 -8.46
C ARG A 51 23.83 1.07 -8.23
N TYR A 52 23.45 0.48 -7.10
CA TYR A 52 23.74 -0.92 -6.77
C TYR A 52 22.48 -1.78 -6.59
N LEU A 53 21.30 -1.24 -6.93
CA LEU A 53 20.07 -2.01 -6.95
C LEU A 53 20.08 -2.93 -8.18
N ILE A 54 20.15 -4.23 -7.96
CA ILE A 54 20.18 -5.24 -9.03
C ILE A 54 19.04 -6.22 -8.81
N GLY A 55 18.02 -6.16 -9.68
CA GLY A 55 17.05 -7.23 -9.92
C GLY A 55 16.25 -7.75 -8.71
N GLY A 56 16.36 -7.13 -7.54
CA GLY A 56 15.65 -7.50 -6.32
C GLY A 56 14.41 -6.63 -6.11
N ASP A 57 13.39 -7.21 -5.50
CA ASP A 57 12.19 -6.48 -5.10
C ASP A 57 12.52 -5.53 -3.93
N LEU A 58 12.22 -4.25 -4.10
CA LEU A 58 12.15 -3.29 -2.99
C LEU A 58 10.69 -3.19 -2.53
N LEU A 59 10.36 -3.92 -1.47
CA LEU A 59 8.99 -3.95 -0.95
C LEU A 59 8.72 -2.73 -0.06
N PHE A 60 7.88 -1.83 -0.56
CA PHE A 60 7.29 -0.72 0.20
C PHE A 60 5.79 -1.00 0.42
N ASP A 61 5.48 -2.05 1.19
CA ASP A 61 4.13 -2.62 1.27
C ASP A 61 3.47 -2.49 2.66
N GLY A 62 4.12 -1.78 3.59
CA GLY A 62 3.62 -1.62 4.96
C GLY A 62 3.65 -2.91 5.79
N GLY A 63 4.49 -3.88 5.41
CA GLY A 63 4.61 -5.18 6.06
C GLY A 63 3.46 -6.12 5.70
N ALA A 64 3.00 -6.08 4.46
CA ALA A 64 1.98 -7.00 3.95
C ALA A 64 2.56 -8.40 3.68
N VAL A 65 3.81 -8.46 3.19
CA VAL A 65 4.60 -9.68 3.08
C VAL A 65 5.38 -9.91 4.38
N LEU A 66 5.39 -11.15 4.84
CA LEU A 66 6.22 -11.60 5.96
C LEU A 66 7.62 -11.92 5.42
N THR A 67 8.45 -10.90 5.23
CA THR A 67 9.91 -11.10 5.06
C THR A 67 10.58 -11.29 6.40
#